data_AF-A0A3D3V938-F1
#
_entry.id   AF-A0A3D3V938-F1
#
_cell.length_a   1.000
_cell.length_b   1.000
_cell.length_c   1.000
_cell.angle_alpha   90.00
_cell.angle_beta   90.00
_cell.angle_gamma   90.00
#
_symmetry.space_group_name_H-M   'P 1'
#
loop_
_entity.id
_entity.type
_entity.pdbx_description
1 polymer ?
#
loop_
_entity_poly.entity_id
_entity_poly.type
_entity_poly.pdbx_seq_one_letter_code
_entity_poly.pdbx_strand_id
1 'polypeptide(L)' 'MKIYHAPETRSLRIIWLFEELDLPYELETFALGSPDMRAEDYLKVHPMGRVPA' A
#
# COMPACT_ATOMS: atom_id res chain seq x y z
N MET A 1 -5.71 6.57 -8.52
CA MET A 1 -4.35 6.38 -7.96
C MET A 1 -4.33 5.05 -7.24
N LYS A 2 -3.24 4.27 -7.29
CA LYS A 2 -3.17 2.95 -6.64
C LYS A 2 -2.42 3.07 -5.32
N ILE A 3 -3.01 2.60 -4.23
CA ILE A 3 -2.44 2.61 -2.88
C ILE A 3 -2.15 1.18 -2.47
N TYR A 4 -0.90 0.92 -2.08
CA TYR A 4 -0.50 -0.35 -1.52
C TYR A 4 -0.55 -0.32 0.02
N HIS A 5 -1.34 -1.23 0.59
CA HIS A 5 -1.70 -1.24 2.00
C HIS A 5 -1.37 -2.58 2.66
N ALA A 6 -1.12 -2.55 3.97
CA ALA A 6 -1.16 -3.73 4.82
C ALA A 6 -1.79 -3.35 6.18
N PRO A 7 -2.58 -4.25 6.80
CA PRO A 7 -3.22 -4.00 8.09
C PRO A 7 -2.22 -3.54 9.16
N GLU A 8 -2.67 -2.65 10.06
CA GLU A 8 -1.89 -2.17 11.22
C GLU A 8 -0.56 -1.48 10.85
N THR A 9 -0.45 -0.95 9.63
CA THR A 9 0.73 -0.18 9.19
C THR A 9 0.45 1.30 9.00
N ARG A 10 1.52 2.08 8.86
CA ARG A 10 1.47 3.51 8.53
C ARG A 10 0.81 3.84 7.19
N SER A 11 0.52 2.86 6.34
CA SER A 11 -0.17 3.06 5.05
C SER A 11 -1.62 3.52 5.21
N LEU A 12 -2.26 3.21 6.35
CA LEU A 12 -3.62 3.66 6.67
C LEU A 12 -3.76 5.18 6.64
N ARG A 13 -2.70 5.93 6.96
CA ARG A 13 -2.71 7.41 6.92
C ARG A 13 -2.97 7.95 5.51
N ILE A 14 -2.49 7.26 4.48
CA ILE A 14 -2.70 7.66 3.09
C ILE A 14 -4.15 7.40 2.67
N ILE A 15 -4.71 6.26 3.11
CA ILE A 15 -6.12 5.93 2.88
C ILE A 15 -7.01 7.01 3.49
N TRP A 16 -6.81 7.34 4.78
CA TRP A 16 -7.57 8.41 5.44
C TRP A 16 -7.46 9.74 4.72
N LEU A 17 -6.25 10.12 4.28
CA LEU A 17 -6.08 11.36 3.52
C LEU A 17 -6.91 11.36 2.22
N PHE A 18 -7.00 10.23 1.52
CA PHE A 18 -7.80 10.12 0.31
C PHE A 18 -9.30 10.17 0.59
N GLU A 19 -9.75 9.52 1.66
CA GLU A 19 -11.15 9.60 2.12
C GLU A 19 -11.54 11.03 2.51
N GLU A 20 -10.72 11.72 3.31
CA GLU A 20 -10.99 13.11 3.76
C GLU A 20 -11.02 14.12 2.61
N LEU A 21 -10.26 13.84 1.54
CA LEU A 21 -10.22 14.67 0.34
C LEU A 21 -11.23 14.24 -0.73
N ASP A 22 -12.02 13.19 -0.48
CA ASP A 22 -12.97 12.59 -1.44
C ASP A 22 -12.29 12.28 -2.80
N LEU A 23 -11.09 11.69 -2.74
CA LEU A 23 -10.30 11.36 -3.92
C LEU A 23 -10.47 9.89 -4.28
N PRO A 24 -10.68 9.56 -5.56
CA PRO A 24 -10.79 8.17 -5.99
C PRO A 24 -9.42 7.48 -5.98
N TYR A 25 -9.38 6.28 -5.38
CA TYR A 25 -8.20 5.42 -5.38
C TYR A 25 -8.58 3.94 -5.53
N GLU A 26 -7.60 3.16 -5.96
CA GLU A 26 -7.63 1.70 -5.96
C GLU A 26 -6.77 1.21 -4.81
N LEU A 27 -7.26 0.24 -4.06
CA LEU A 27 -6.56 -0.30 -2.89
C LEU A 27 -6.06 -1.71 -3.17
N GLU A 28 -4.74 -1.90 -3.16
CA GLU A 28 -4.14 -3.23 -3.16
C GLU A 28 -3.64 -3.55 -1.75
N THR A 29 -4.16 -4.62 -1.15
CA THR A 29 -3.87 -4.97 0.24
C THR A 29 -3.04 -6.24 0.33
N PHE A 30 -2.01 -6.22 1.17
CA PHE A 30 -1.19 -7.36 1.54
C PHE A 30 -1.41 -7.74 2.99
N ALA A 31 -1.16 -9.00 3.33
CA ALA A 31 -0.88 -9.37 4.71
C ALA A 31 0.49 -8.80 5.14
N LEU A 32 0.60 -8.30 6.37
CA LEU A 32 1.86 -7.75 6.87
C LEU A 32 2.94 -8.83 6.86
N GLY A 33 4.03 -8.57 6.13
CA GLY A 33 5.13 -9.53 5.98
C GLY A 33 4.88 -10.63 4.95
N SER A 34 3.80 -10.53 4.15
CA SER A 34 3.55 -11.45 3.03
C SER A 34 4.78 -11.54 2.10
N PRO A 35 5.11 -12.73 1.59
CA PRO A 35 6.08 -12.89 0.51
C PRO A 35 5.77 -12.01 -0.72
N ASP A 36 4.50 -11.70 -0.97
CA ASP A 36 4.07 -10.86 -2.10
C ASP A 36 4.66 -9.44 -2.02
N MET A 37 4.88 -8.92 -0.80
CA MET A 37 5.56 -7.64 -0.58
C MET A 37 7.05 -7.68 -0.93
N ARG A 38 7.59 -8.85 -1.25
CA ARG A 38 8.98 -9.05 -1.72
C ARG A 38 9.02 -9.69 -3.11
N ALA A 39 7.86 -9.89 -3.75
CA ALA A 39 7.82 -10.40 -5.11
C ALA A 39 8.43 -9.38 -6.08
N GLU A 40 9.01 -9.85 -7.16
CA GLU A 40 9.66 -8.99 -8.16
C GLU A 40 8.71 -7.89 -8.67
N ASP A 41 7.43 -8.20 -8.81
CA ASP A 41 6.44 -7.24 -9.29
C ASP A 41 6.19 -6.10 -8.30
N TYR A 42 6.14 -6.36 -7.00
CA TYR A 42 6.01 -5.29 -6.01
C TYR A 42 7.34 -4.56 -5.76
N LEU A 43 8.48 -5.23 -5.89
CA LEU A 43 9.79 -4.59 -5.76
C LEU A 43 10.07 -3.56 -6.87
N LYS A 44 9.47 -3.74 -8.07
CA LYS A 44 9.47 -2.71 -9.12
C LYS A 44 8.72 -1.44 -8.71
N VAL A 45 7.72 -1.56 -7.83
CA VAL A 45 6.95 -0.43 -7.28
C VAL A 45 7.68 0.20 -6.11
N HIS A 46 8.07 -0.60 -5.11
CA HIS A 46 8.78 -0.15 -3.93
C HIS A 46 10.05 -1.00 -3.70
N PRO A 47 11.26 -0.49 -3.98
CA PRO A 47 12.51 -1.27 -3.92
C PRO A 47 12.79 -1.94 -2.57
N MET A 48 12.29 -1.39 -1.45
CA MET A 48 12.43 -1.99 -0.12
C MET A 48 11.30 -2.97 0.27
N GLY A 49 10.29 -3.18 -0.58
CA GLY A 49 9.17 -4.07 -0.30
C GLY A 49 8.35 -3.67 0.94
N ARG A 50 8.08 -2.37 1.09
CA ARG A 50 7.33 -1.81 2.23
C ARG A 50 6.10 -1.05 1.73
N VAL A 51 5.13 -0.89 2.62
CA VAL A 51 3.95 -0.03 2.43
C VAL A 51 4.05 1.21 3.32
N PRO A 52 3.47 2.37 2.94
CA PRO A 52 2.74 2.62 1.70
C PRO A 52 3.64 2.74 0.47
N ALA A 53 3.07 2.47 -0.70
CA ALA A 53 3.62 2.77 -2.02
C ALA A 53 2.50 3.26 -2.95
#